data_AF-A0A2V8F216-F1
#
_entry.id   AF-A0A2V8F216-F1
#
_cell.length_a   1.000
_cell.length_b   1.000
_cell.length_c   1.000
_cell.angle_alpha   90.00
_cell.angle_beta   90.00
_cell.angle_gamma   90.00
#
_symmetry.space_group_name_H-M   'P 1'
#
loop_
_entity.id
_entity.type
_entity.pdbx_description
1 polymer ?
#
loop_
_entity_poly.entity_id
_entity_poly.type
_entity_poly.pdbx_seq_one_letter_code
_entity_poly.pdbx_strand_id
1 'polypeptide(L)'
;MAPPNKQKGGRRTRLSPRQLTTLVDEAIIDAHDESEQRVGFLTMLEEHLACPFMTAILGMPVRVERVAFNDADEIVAVCRRGRDRQLIPILNL
;
A
#
# COMPACT_ATOMS: atom_id res chain seq x y z
N MET A 1 -15.12 16.74 27.84
CA MET A 1 -13.87 16.49 27.09
C MET A 1 -13.58 15.00 27.15
N ALA A 2 -13.83 14.27 26.06
CA ALA A 2 -13.63 12.82 26.01
C ALA A 2 -12.14 12.50 25.76
N PRO A 3 -11.58 11.42 26.34
CA PRO A 3 -10.18 11.06 26.15
C PRO A 3 -9.92 10.56 24.71
N PRO A 4 -8.69 10.74 24.18
CA PRO A 4 -8.34 10.27 22.85
C PRO A 4 -8.31 8.74 22.79
N ASN A 5 -9.03 8.21 21.80
CA ASN A 5 -9.17 6.80 21.49
C ASN A 5 -7.79 6.20 21.14
N LYS A 6 -7.24 5.34 22.00
CA LYS A 6 -6.02 4.57 21.72
C LYS A 6 -6.35 3.53 20.64
N GLN A 7 -6.00 3.84 19.39
CA GLN A 7 -6.04 2.85 18.32
C GLN A 7 -5.14 1.67 18.71
N LYS A 8 -5.78 0.53 18.96
CA LYS A 8 -5.09 -0.74 19.21
C LYS A 8 -4.38 -1.12 17.91
N GLY A 9 -3.06 -0.92 17.85
CA GLY A 9 -2.24 -1.41 16.76
C GLY A 9 -2.46 -2.92 16.63
N GLY A 10 -3.08 -3.34 15.53
CA GLY A 10 -3.31 -4.75 15.23
C GLY A 10 -1.99 -5.51 15.29
N ARG A 11 -2.02 -6.72 15.85
CA ARG A 11 -0.84 -7.59 15.93
C ARG A 11 -0.34 -7.83 14.50
N ARG A 12 0.77 -7.17 14.10
CA ARG A 12 1.42 -7.43 12.81
C ARG A 12 1.86 -8.90 12.83
N THR A 13 1.09 -9.77 12.18
CA THR A 13 1.50 -11.15 11.97
C THR A 13 2.71 -11.12 11.05
N ARG A 14 3.90 -11.40 11.60
CA ARG A 14 5.10 -11.54 10.78
C ARG A 14 4.94 -12.80 9.93
N LEU A 15 4.88 -12.62 8.63
CA LEU A 15 4.97 -13.72 7.67
C LEU A 15 6.41 -14.25 7.66
N SER A 16 6.55 -15.57 7.54
CA SER A 16 7.84 -16.21 7.29
C SER A 16 8.34 -15.88 5.88
N PRO A 17 9.65 -15.97 5.61
CA PRO A 17 10.19 -15.76 4.27
C PRO A 17 9.49 -16.61 3.20
N ARG A 18 9.19 -17.87 3.54
CA ARG A 18 8.47 -18.78 2.63
C ARG A 18 7.06 -18.29 2.29
N GLN A 19 6.33 -17.77 3.28
CA GLN A 19 5.00 -17.20 3.04
C GLN A 19 5.08 -15.94 2.18
N LEU A 20 6.10 -15.10 2.38
CA LEU A 20 6.34 -13.94 1.53
C LEU A 20 6.66 -14.35 0.09
N THR A 21 7.51 -15.35 -0.11
CA THR A 21 7.82 -15.88 -1.45
C THR A 21 6.56 -16.38 -2.15
N THR A 22 5.69 -17.12 -1.46
CA THR A 22 4.42 -17.58 -2.05
C THR A 22 3.53 -16.42 -2.52
N LEU A 23 3.43 -15.34 -1.75
CA LEU A 23 2.66 -14.15 -2.16
C LEU A 23 3.29 -13.44 -3.35
N VAL A 24 4.62 -13.41 -3.44
CA VAL A 24 5.33 -12.87 -4.60
C VAL A 24 5.07 -13.74 -5.82
N ASP A 25 5.23 -15.06 -5.71
CA ASP A 25 5.02 -16.02 -6.80
C ASP A 25 3.60 -15.93 -7.36
N GLU A 26 2.61 -15.77 -6.48
CA GLU A 26 1.21 -15.55 -6.86
C GLU A 26 1.02 -14.23 -7.61
N ALA A 27 1.64 -13.14 -7.13
CA ALA A 27 1.52 -11.84 -7.77
C ALA A 27 2.14 -11.80 -9.18
N ILE A 28 3.15 -12.63 -9.45
CA ILE A 28 3.92 -12.58 -10.70
C ILE A 28 3.76 -13.82 -11.60
N ILE A 29 2.77 -14.68 -11.33
CA ILE A 29 2.64 -15.99 -11.99
C ILE A 29 2.58 -15.91 -13.52
N ASP A 30 1.94 -14.86 -14.05
CA ASP A 30 1.75 -14.61 -15.48
C ASP A 30 2.65 -13.48 -16.02
N ALA A 31 3.68 -13.07 -15.25
CA ALA A 31 4.58 -12.00 -15.66
C ALA A 31 5.83 -12.54 -16.37
N HIS A 32 6.17 -11.94 -17.51
CA HIS A 32 7.33 -12.26 -18.35
C HIS A 32 8.46 -11.24 -18.23
N ASP A 33 8.19 -10.02 -17.74
CA ASP A 33 9.17 -8.97 -17.50
C ASP A 33 8.89 -8.16 -16.22
N GLU A 34 9.77 -7.21 -15.88
CA GLU A 34 9.62 -6.38 -14.67
C GLU A 34 8.39 -5.47 -14.70
N SER A 35 7.97 -5.00 -15.88
CA SER A 35 6.81 -4.14 -16.02
C SER A 35 5.54 -4.95 -15.73
N GLU A 36 5.43 -6.15 -16.28
CA GLU A 36 4.33 -7.09 -16.00
C GLU A 36 4.33 -7.54 -14.53
N GLN A 37 5.51 -7.75 -13.92
CA GLN A 37 5.59 -8.04 -12.48
C GLN A 37 4.98 -6.92 -11.64
N ARG A 38 5.28 -5.65 -11.97
CA ARG A 38 4.68 -4.51 -11.25
C ARG A 38 3.16 -4.48 -11.41
N VAL A 39 2.65 -4.78 -12.61
CA VAL A 39 1.19 -4.87 -12.84
C VAL A 39 0.59 -5.93 -11.93
N GLY A 40 1.19 -7.11 -11.86
CA GLY A 40 0.75 -8.18 -10.96
C GLY A 40 0.71 -7.77 -9.49
N PHE A 41 1.75 -7.08 -9.00
CA PHE A 41 1.75 -6.50 -7.65
C PHE A 41 0.67 -5.45 -7.44
N LEU A 42 0.46 -4.53 -8.39
CA LEU A 42 -0.58 -3.51 -8.26
C LEU A 42 -1.97 -4.16 -8.18
N THR A 43 -2.25 -5.15 -9.03
CA THR A 43 -3.51 -5.92 -9.01
C THR A 43 -3.75 -6.55 -7.65
N MET A 44 -2.76 -7.27 -7.12
CA MET A 44 -2.88 -7.90 -5.79
C MET A 44 -3.15 -6.87 -4.68
N LEU A 45 -2.52 -5.69 -4.77
CA LEU A 45 -2.75 -4.61 -3.82
C LEU A 45 -4.15 -3.99 -3.99
N GLU A 46 -4.62 -3.72 -5.20
CA GLU A 46 -5.95 -3.14 -5.44
C GLU A 46 -7.07 -4.08 -4.96
N GLU A 47 -6.90 -5.39 -5.12
CA GLU A 47 -7.88 -6.40 -4.70
C GLU A 47 -7.92 -6.60 -3.17
N HIS A 48 -6.76 -6.61 -2.51
CA HIS A 48 -6.65 -7.04 -1.11
C HIS A 48 -6.40 -5.91 -0.11
N LEU A 49 -5.89 -4.76 -0.56
CA LEU A 49 -5.62 -3.63 0.31
C LEU A 49 -6.92 -2.87 0.58
N ALA A 50 -7.42 -2.97 1.81
CA ALA A 50 -8.59 -2.23 2.24
C ALA A 50 -8.36 -0.71 2.15
N CYS A 51 -8.96 -0.08 1.14
CA CYS A 51 -8.95 1.36 0.94
C CYS A 51 -10.37 1.94 1.12
N PRO A 52 -10.51 3.17 1.66
CA PRO A 52 -9.43 4.03 2.15
C PRO A 52 -8.98 3.67 3.59
N PHE A 53 -7.72 3.95 3.91
CA PHE A 53 -7.18 3.82 5.28
C PHE A 53 -6.37 5.07 5.71
N MET A 54 -6.03 5.15 7.00
CA MET A 54 -5.22 6.23 7.57
C MET A 54 -3.82 5.73 7.90
N THR A 55 -2.79 6.49 7.54
CA THR A 55 -1.40 6.30 7.97
C THR A 55 -0.78 7.64 8.37
N ALA A 56 0.48 7.64 8.82
CA ALA A 56 1.23 8.84 9.14
C ALA A 56 2.53 8.91 8.33
N ILE A 57 2.63 9.87 7.42
CA ILE A 57 3.85 10.13 6.64
C ILE A 57 4.61 11.25 7.34
N LEU A 58 5.86 10.98 7.74
CA LEU A 58 6.70 11.91 8.51
C LEU A 58 5.97 12.47 9.76
N GLY A 59 5.16 11.63 10.42
CA GLY A 59 4.36 12.01 11.59
C GLY A 59 3.06 12.76 11.28
N MET A 60 2.75 13.03 10.02
CA MET A 60 1.54 13.74 9.60
C MET A 60 0.44 12.76 9.20
N PRO A 61 -0.77 12.84 9.76
CA PRO A 61 -1.86 11.94 9.39
C PRO A 61 -2.32 12.21 7.95
N VAL A 62 -2.36 11.15 7.15
CA VAL A 62 -2.81 11.18 5.75
C VAL A 62 -3.82 10.06 5.50
N ARG A 63 -4.77 10.32 4.60
CA ARG A 63 -5.70 9.31 4.11
C ARG A 63 -5.15 8.73 2.82
N VAL A 64 -4.92 7.43 2.76
CA VAL A 64 -4.64 6.73 1.50
C VAL A 64 -5.97 6.38 0.85
N GLU A 65 -6.23 6.92 -0.34
CA GLU A 65 -7.49 6.70 -1.07
C GLU A 65 -7.45 5.43 -1.93
N ARG A 66 -6.30 5.13 -2.53
CA ARG A 66 -6.02 3.94 -3.36
C ARG A 66 -4.52 3.81 -3.64
N VAL A 67 -4.12 2.72 -4.27
CA VAL A 67 -2.82 2.59 -4.96
C VAL A 67 -3.02 2.77 -6.47
N ALA A 68 -1.96 3.12 -7.20
CA ALA A 68 -1.97 3.30 -8.65
C ALA A 68 -0.53 3.26 -9.20
N PHE A 69 -0.38 3.32 -10.52
CA PHE A 69 0.88 3.71 -11.16
C PHE A 69 1.00 5.22 -11.33
N ASN A 70 2.23 5.71 -11.37
CA ASN A 70 2.58 7.03 -11.91
C ASN A 70 3.11 6.89 -13.36
N ASP A 71 3.46 8.01 -13.98
CA ASP A 71 3.99 8.04 -15.35
C ASP A 71 5.36 7.36 -15.51
N ALA A 72 5.99 6.92 -14.41
CA ALA A 72 7.27 6.23 -14.38
C ALA A 72 7.13 4.73 -14.05
N ASP A 73 5.92 4.17 -14.15
CA ASP A 73 5.59 2.77 -13.81
C ASP A 73 5.97 2.38 -12.36
N GLU A 74 5.91 3.33 -11.43
CA GLU A 74 6.11 3.06 -10.00
C GLU A 74 4.77 2.91 -9.29
N ILE A 75 4.68 1.95 -8.37
CA ILE A 75 3.50 1.81 -7.50
C ILE A 75 3.49 2.94 -6.47
N VAL A 76 2.49 3.80 -6.56
CA VAL A 76 2.27 4.94 -5.67
C VAL A 76 0.94 4.82 -4.95
N ALA A 77 0.88 5.35 -3.73
CA ALA A 77 -0.36 5.59 -3.04
C ALA A 77 -0.88 6.99 -3.36
N VAL A 78 -2.18 7.09 -3.63
CA VAL A 78 -2.88 8.37 -3.76
C VAL A 78 -3.28 8.83 -2.37
N CYS A 79 -2.45 9.69 -1.79
CA CYS A 79 -2.63 10.24 -0.46
C CYS A 79 -3.39 11.56 -0.52
N ARG A 80 -4.38 11.73 0.36
CA ARG A 80 -5.12 12.98 0.54
C ARG A 80 -4.87 13.57 1.92
N ARG A 81 -4.55 14.87 1.93
CA ARG A 81 -4.49 15.70 3.14
C ARG A 81 -5.29 16.98 2.90
N GLY A 82 -6.47 17.06 3.51
CA GLY A 82 -7.39 18.17 3.26
C GLY A 82 -7.83 18.25 1.80
N ARG A 83 -7.40 19.30 1.08
CA ARG A 83 -7.67 19.49 -0.35
C ARG A 83 -6.57 18.96 -1.25
N ASP A 84 -5.38 18.71 -0.71
CA ASP A 84 -4.21 18.32 -1.49
C ASP A 84 -4.21 16.82 -1.71
N ARG A 85 -3.89 16.42 -2.95
CA ARG A 85 -3.62 15.03 -3.35
C ARG A 85 -2.16 14.90 -3.74
N GLN A 86 -1.50 13.89 -3.20
CA GLN A 86 -0.09 13.60 -3.45
C GLN A 86 0.09 12.14 -3.81
N LEU A 87 0.96 11.87 -4.78
CA LEU A 87 1.42 10.52 -5.10
C LEU A 87 2.66 10.26 -4.27
N ILE A 88 2.61 9.24 -3.41
CA ILE A 88 3.72 8.84 -2.55
C ILE A 88 4.12 7.42 -2.93
N PRO A 89 5.40 7.11 -3.24
CA PRO A 89 5.82 5.74 -3.48
C PRO A 89 5.40 4.82 -2.33
N ILE A 90 4.88 3.63 -2.63
CA ILE A 90 4.27 2.77 -1.61
C ILE A 90 5.26 2.35 -0.50
N LEU A 91 6.56 2.31 -0.81
CA LEU A 91 7.63 2.03 0.15
C LEU A 91 7.89 3.18 1.14
N ASN A 92 7.27 4.35 0.92
CA ASN A 92 7.43 5.56 1.73
C ASN A 92 6.16 5.92 2.55
N LEU A 93 5.23 4.98 2.74
CA LEU A 93 3.98 5.15 3.52
C LEU A 93 4.13 5.06 5.04
#